data_AF-A0A1V5NAV3-F1
#
_entry.id   AF-A0A1V5NAV3-F1
#
_cell.length_a   1.000
_cell.length_b   1.000
_cell.length_c   1.000
_cell.angle_alpha   90.00
_cell.angle_beta   90.00
_cell.angle_gamma   90.00
#
_symmetry.space_group_name_H-M   'P 1'
#
loop_
_entity.id
_entity.type
_entity.pdbx_description
1 polymer ?
#
loop_
_entity_poly.entity_id
_entity_poly.type
_entity_poly.pdbx_seq_one_letter_code
_entity_poly.pdbx_strand_id
1 'polypeptide(L)'
;MKNPRAKSAITEMIFDPNCGELLRQVIYDSNLNPKIQIENYYEYIDSNGLVTDHPNQIFLARLIQSLDVYGASASYEYDDASCYPTQIIFEDGLVQQFEYDSEKKVLTHEFLDGNSTLQKRLTYDYDDFGNLISQTEYDGKDVNDTTEHIYNKFGEVIRTISADGVVAGKTYDDFGRIISEYTLADANDVAIDQPDLLCQENFAYDSNGLLVSHSKAIDTGVFTYNCPDERIYTNYQYDEYGRLAVIIEDVNKSALTTFYDYDRQNAIVRILHQGGKWIEFYYDGRGLLIEQIEGFGSSGINLTEYQYDENRNLTRQIDSDGTISDLQYDCFDRIQNHILPNKSYVNYQYNPSGQVICQTQYDINNNPLQQTVFEYDNFGRCRAMRQRETCGINSDTNDFVILYEYDFLDNLVRKTIKADNENNAISIDYHFDGKKRITEIIDGLSNIQRFSYDKDDNITAFTNTLNLPVNYIYDAFGRLIKTQMPDGSSKSFVYDSLKRCVKETLFDFNSTAVEQVRYEFDNKGNLNKKIVMLDPSSQAPADTLTDYITFITTTAKQGFVNRQ
;
A
#
# COMPACT_ATOMS: atom_id res chain seq x y z
N MET A 1 13.36 20.45 32.99
CA MET A 1 11.93 20.76 33.18
C MET A 1 11.21 19.43 33.31
N LYS A 2 10.27 19.27 34.26
CA LYS A 2 9.48 18.03 34.32
C LYS A 2 8.72 17.93 33.01
N ASN A 3 8.98 16.89 32.22
CA ASN A 3 8.20 16.63 31.01
C ASN A 3 6.72 16.56 31.41
N PRO A 4 5.82 17.26 30.69
CA PRO A 4 4.40 17.18 30.98
C PRO A 4 3.96 15.73 30.80
N ARG A 5 3.37 15.15 31.85
CA ARG A 5 2.73 13.83 31.76
C ARG A 5 1.59 13.95 30.77
N ALA A 6 1.62 13.18 29.69
CA ALA A 6 0.41 12.86 28.95
C ALA A 6 -0.55 12.21 29.96
N LYS A 7 -1.72 12.81 30.18
CA LYS A 7 -2.79 12.13 30.90
C LYS A 7 -3.33 11.08 29.95
N SER A 8 -2.90 9.83 30.07
CA SER A 8 -3.47 8.72 29.33
C SER A 8 -4.98 8.68 29.59
N ALA A 9 -5.77 8.48 28.53
CA ALA A 9 -7.19 8.30 28.62
C ALA A 9 -7.52 7.03 29.41
N ILE A 10 -8.52 7.12 30.26
CA ILE A 10 -9.07 5.95 30.94
C ILE A 10 -10.03 5.29 29.96
N THR A 11 -9.81 4.02 29.67
CA THR A 11 -10.77 3.18 28.94
C THR A 11 -11.43 2.28 29.96
N GLU A 12 -12.75 2.33 30.03
CA GLU A 12 -13.57 1.39 30.79
C GLU A 12 -14.22 0.42 29.81
N MET A 13 -14.04 -0.87 30.07
CA MET A 13 -14.71 -1.94 29.35
C MET A 13 -15.73 -2.56 30.30
N ILE A 14 -17.00 -2.46 29.92
CA ILE A 14 -18.13 -3.00 30.66
C ILE A 14 -18.49 -4.33 30.00
N PHE A 15 -18.26 -5.41 30.74
CA PHE A 15 -18.56 -6.76 30.32
C PHE A 15 -19.86 -7.27 30.94
N ASP A 16 -20.54 -8.15 30.24
CA ASP A 16 -21.66 -8.90 30.77
C ASP A 16 -21.19 -9.81 31.91
N PRO A 17 -21.75 -9.70 33.13
CA PRO A 17 -21.31 -10.49 34.28
C PRO A 17 -21.63 -11.99 34.17
N ASN A 18 -22.54 -12.38 33.28
CA ASN A 18 -23.02 -13.75 33.13
C ASN A 18 -22.23 -14.55 32.09
N CYS A 19 -21.72 -13.89 31.04
CA CYS A 19 -20.99 -14.55 29.95
C CYS A 19 -19.61 -13.95 29.65
N GLY A 20 -19.28 -12.77 30.18
CA GLY A 20 -18.00 -12.11 29.96
C GLY A 20 -17.88 -11.37 28.62
N GLU A 21 -18.95 -11.30 27.83
CA GLU A 21 -18.96 -10.56 26.56
C GLU A 21 -18.90 -9.05 26.76
N LEU A 22 -18.26 -8.33 25.84
CA LEU A 22 -18.13 -6.87 25.92
C LEU A 22 -19.46 -6.21 25.57
N LEU A 23 -20.12 -5.58 26.55
CA LEU A 23 -21.35 -4.81 26.36
C LEU A 23 -21.06 -3.38 25.92
N ARG A 24 -20.10 -2.71 26.55
CA ARG A 24 -19.75 -1.32 26.23
C ARG A 24 -18.27 -1.07 26.39
N GLN A 25 -17.70 -0.34 25.44
CA GLN A 25 -16.41 0.29 25.61
C GLN A 25 -16.63 1.79 25.78
N VAL A 26 -16.29 2.32 26.95
CA VAL A 26 -16.43 3.73 27.28
C VAL A 26 -15.03 4.32 27.42
N ILE A 27 -14.80 5.35 26.62
CA ILE A 27 -13.57 6.11 26.66
C ILE A 27 -13.82 7.43 27.38
N TYR A 28 -12.94 7.79 28.31
CA TYR A 28 -13.01 9.05 29.02
C TYR A 28 -12.06 10.08 28.41
N ASP A 29 -12.57 11.27 28.10
CA ASP A 29 -11.73 12.39 27.70
C ASP A 29 -10.88 12.93 28.89
N SER A 30 -10.03 13.92 28.64
CA SER A 30 -9.18 14.53 29.67
C SER A 30 -9.94 15.20 30.82
N ASN A 31 -11.23 15.44 30.66
CA ASN A 31 -12.16 15.99 31.66
C ASN A 31 -13.03 14.90 32.32
N LEU A 32 -12.77 13.63 32.03
CA LEU A 32 -13.55 12.47 32.47
C LEU A 32 -15.00 12.46 31.94
N ASN A 33 -15.27 13.07 30.77
CA ASN A 33 -16.55 12.88 30.12
C ASN A 33 -16.54 11.54 29.38
N PRO A 34 -17.57 10.67 29.57
CA PRO A 34 -17.66 9.41 28.88
C PRO A 34 -18.04 9.61 27.41
N LYS A 35 -17.36 8.88 26.52
CA LYS A 35 -17.73 8.69 25.13
C LYS A 35 -17.85 7.19 24.88
N ILE A 36 -19.06 6.73 24.57
CA ILE A 36 -19.31 5.33 24.21
C ILE A 36 -18.65 5.10 22.86
N GLN A 37 -17.66 4.22 22.80
CA GLN A 37 -16.96 3.89 21.57
C GLN A 37 -17.69 2.79 20.81
N ILE A 38 -18.20 1.81 21.57
CA ILE A 38 -18.95 0.65 21.08
C ILE A 38 -20.00 0.32 22.13
N GLU A 39 -21.20 -0.02 21.69
CA GLU A 39 -22.25 -0.62 22.50
C GLU A 39 -22.81 -1.85 21.78
N ASN A 40 -22.77 -2.99 22.46
CA ASN A 40 -23.17 -4.28 21.93
C ASN A 40 -24.36 -4.84 22.71
N TYR A 41 -25.25 -5.48 21.99
CA TYR A 41 -26.43 -6.16 22.52
C TYR A 41 -26.37 -7.61 22.11
N TYR A 42 -26.59 -8.50 23.06
CA TYR A 42 -26.50 -9.94 22.87
C TYR A 42 -27.84 -10.62 23.12
N GLU A 43 -28.05 -11.73 22.43
CA GLU A 43 -29.03 -12.75 22.80
C GLU A 43 -28.29 -13.94 23.41
N TYR A 44 -28.86 -14.55 24.45
CA TYR A 44 -28.25 -15.70 25.12
C TYR A 44 -29.02 -16.97 24.82
N ILE A 45 -28.28 -18.02 24.49
CA ILE A 45 -28.80 -19.31 24.07
C ILE A 45 -28.40 -20.36 25.10
N ASP A 46 -29.35 -21.20 25.50
CA ASP A 46 -29.12 -22.32 26.40
C ASP A 46 -28.49 -23.54 25.70
N SER A 47 -28.13 -24.56 26.47
CA SER A 47 -27.55 -25.80 25.91
C SER A 47 -28.49 -26.59 25.00
N ASN A 48 -29.78 -26.25 24.96
CA ASN A 48 -30.78 -26.86 24.08
C ASN A 48 -31.05 -26.01 22.82
N GLY A 49 -30.37 -24.88 22.66
CA GLY A 49 -30.54 -23.97 21.52
C GLY A 49 -31.71 -22.99 21.68
N LEU A 50 -32.25 -22.81 22.88
CA LEU A 50 -33.36 -21.88 23.16
C LEU A 50 -32.85 -20.58 23.78
N VAL A 51 -33.51 -19.48 23.46
CA VAL A 51 -33.24 -18.18 24.10
C VAL A 51 -33.51 -18.29 25.60
N THR A 52 -32.55 -17.84 26.41
CA THR A 52 -32.63 -17.86 27.88
C THR A 52 -32.25 -16.51 28.46
N ASP A 53 -32.91 -16.13 29.56
CA ASP A 53 -32.54 -14.97 30.38
C ASP A 53 -31.89 -15.41 31.71
N HIS A 54 -31.67 -16.71 31.88
CA HIS A 54 -31.12 -17.30 33.10
C HIS A 54 -29.60 -17.42 33.01
N PRO A 55 -28.83 -16.66 33.82
CA PRO A 55 -27.37 -16.64 33.76
C PRO A 55 -26.69 -18.01 33.81
N ASN A 56 -27.24 -18.93 34.62
CA ASN A 56 -26.67 -20.25 34.83
C ASN A 56 -26.96 -21.23 33.69
N GLN A 57 -27.74 -20.82 32.69
CA GLN A 57 -28.11 -21.64 31.54
C GLN A 57 -27.44 -21.17 30.26
N ILE A 58 -26.76 -20.01 30.27
CA ILE A 58 -26.09 -19.46 29.09
C ILE A 58 -25.02 -20.44 28.62
N PHE A 59 -25.23 -20.99 27.43
CA PHE A 59 -24.27 -21.82 26.73
C PHE A 59 -23.52 -20.98 25.68
N LEU A 60 -24.21 -20.04 25.04
CA LEU A 60 -23.67 -19.14 24.02
C LEU A 60 -24.30 -17.76 24.16
N ALA A 61 -23.48 -16.71 23.99
CA ALA A 61 -23.95 -15.34 23.77
C ALA A 61 -23.64 -14.96 22.33
N ARG A 62 -24.62 -14.44 21.59
CA ARG A 62 -24.43 -14.00 20.20
C ARG A 62 -24.83 -12.54 20.04
N LEU A 63 -24.01 -11.79 19.32
CA LEU A 63 -24.21 -10.36 19.08
C LEU A 63 -25.43 -10.17 18.17
N ILE A 64 -26.44 -9.42 18.60
CA ILE A 64 -27.64 -9.14 17.78
C ILE A 64 -27.69 -7.70 17.30
N GLN A 65 -26.97 -6.79 17.97
CA GLN A 65 -26.82 -5.41 17.54
C GLN A 65 -25.50 -4.85 18.06
N SER A 66 -24.83 -4.05 17.24
CA SER A 66 -23.72 -3.21 17.64
C SER A 66 -23.99 -1.78 17.21
N LEU A 67 -23.76 -0.84 18.12
CA LEU A 67 -23.70 0.58 17.82
C LEU A 67 -22.28 1.05 17.97
N ASP A 68 -21.82 1.81 16.99
CA ASP A 68 -20.58 2.55 17.12
C ASP A 68 -20.80 3.87 17.87
N VAL A 69 -19.71 4.60 18.05
CA VAL A 69 -19.67 5.90 18.71
C VAL A 69 -20.50 7.01 18.05
N TYR A 70 -20.89 6.85 16.79
CA TYR A 70 -21.74 7.80 16.06
C TYR A 70 -23.20 7.42 16.10
N GLY A 71 -23.53 6.29 16.73
CA GLY A 71 -24.87 5.71 16.69
C GLY A 71 -25.13 4.91 15.42
N ALA A 72 -24.10 4.72 14.57
CA ALA A 72 -24.23 3.84 13.43
C ALA A 72 -24.42 2.42 13.93
N SER A 73 -25.48 1.77 13.45
CA SER A 73 -25.87 0.47 13.93
C SER A 73 -25.67 -0.61 12.88
N ALA A 74 -25.24 -1.78 13.33
CA ALA A 74 -25.34 -3.03 12.60
C ALA A 74 -26.19 -4.00 13.40
N SER A 75 -27.14 -4.65 12.75
CA SER A 75 -27.98 -5.70 13.33
C SER A 75 -27.58 -7.04 12.73
N TYR A 76 -27.65 -8.10 13.54
CA TYR A 76 -27.16 -9.43 13.16
C TYR A 76 -28.30 -10.44 13.31
N GLU A 77 -28.57 -11.18 12.24
CA GLU A 77 -29.61 -12.22 12.22
C GLU A 77 -28.99 -13.60 12.08
N TYR A 78 -29.68 -14.62 12.60
CA TYR A 78 -29.20 -16.00 12.70
C TYR A 78 -30.34 -16.98 12.38
N ASP A 79 -30.02 -18.10 11.74
CA ASP A 79 -30.98 -19.16 11.38
C ASP A 79 -30.97 -20.36 12.35
N ASP A 80 -29.92 -20.51 13.15
CA ASP A 80 -29.73 -21.61 14.09
C ASP A 80 -29.21 -21.12 15.45
N ALA A 81 -28.78 -22.04 16.32
CA ALA A 81 -28.27 -21.73 17.66
C ALA A 81 -26.76 -21.43 17.71
N SER A 82 -26.15 -21.01 16.58
CA SER A 82 -24.73 -20.71 16.48
C SER A 82 -24.42 -19.21 16.63
N CYS A 83 -23.12 -18.86 16.60
CA CYS A 83 -22.62 -17.48 16.58
C CYS A 83 -22.27 -16.98 15.16
N TYR A 84 -22.72 -17.69 14.12
CA TYR A 84 -22.45 -17.33 12.73
C TYR A 84 -23.69 -16.63 12.15
N PRO A 85 -23.65 -15.30 11.94
CA PRO A 85 -24.82 -14.57 11.45
C PRO A 85 -25.10 -14.94 10.00
N THR A 86 -26.38 -15.16 9.67
CA THR A 86 -26.85 -15.31 8.29
C THR A 86 -27.06 -13.96 7.62
N GLN A 87 -27.29 -12.89 8.37
CA GLN A 87 -27.35 -11.53 7.83
C GLN A 87 -26.71 -10.50 8.78
N ILE A 88 -26.10 -9.48 8.19
CA ILE A 88 -25.67 -8.25 8.86
C ILE A 88 -26.32 -7.08 8.13
N ILE A 89 -27.12 -6.29 8.84
CA ILE A 89 -27.88 -5.15 8.31
C ILE A 89 -27.29 -3.87 8.88
N PHE A 90 -26.76 -3.02 8.01
CA PHE A 90 -26.16 -1.74 8.37
C PHE A 90 -27.20 -0.60 8.32
N GLU A 91 -26.96 0.48 9.07
CA GLU A 91 -27.87 1.64 9.14
C GLU A 91 -28.13 2.31 7.78
N ASP A 92 -27.18 2.26 6.86
CA ASP A 92 -27.32 2.79 5.50
C ASP A 92 -28.18 1.92 4.58
N GLY A 93 -28.71 0.81 5.10
CA GLY A 93 -29.57 -0.14 4.40
C GLY A 93 -28.78 -1.24 3.68
N LEU A 94 -27.45 -1.23 3.70
CA LEU A 94 -26.67 -2.34 3.16
C LEU A 94 -26.92 -3.61 3.97
N VAL A 95 -27.10 -4.73 3.27
CA VAL A 95 -27.24 -6.05 3.87
C VAL A 95 -26.11 -6.93 3.37
N GLN A 96 -25.40 -7.57 4.28
CA GLN A 96 -24.54 -8.71 3.98
C GLN A 96 -25.27 -9.99 4.36
N GLN A 97 -25.30 -10.98 3.49
CA GLN A 97 -25.93 -12.27 3.73
C GLN A 97 -24.92 -13.39 3.56
N PHE A 98 -25.00 -14.41 4.42
CA PHE A 98 -24.07 -15.53 4.47
C PHE A 98 -24.81 -16.85 4.46
N GLU A 99 -24.30 -17.80 3.69
CA GLU A 99 -24.65 -19.22 3.83
C GLU A 99 -23.40 -20.00 4.23
N TYR A 100 -23.59 -21.01 5.06
CA TYR A 100 -22.49 -21.79 5.63
C TYR A 100 -22.65 -23.28 5.35
N ASP A 101 -21.53 -23.99 5.30
CA ASP A 101 -21.54 -25.46 5.34
C ASP A 101 -21.82 -25.98 6.76
N SER A 102 -21.80 -27.31 6.92
CA SER A 102 -22.00 -27.95 8.22
C SER A 102 -20.87 -27.68 9.24
N GLU A 103 -19.70 -27.25 8.79
CA GLU A 103 -18.55 -26.89 9.62
C GLU A 103 -18.44 -25.37 9.87
N LYS A 104 -19.45 -24.60 9.40
CA LYS A 104 -19.52 -23.15 9.51
C LYS A 104 -18.47 -22.37 8.70
N LYS A 105 -17.99 -22.96 7.59
CA LYS A 105 -17.27 -22.23 6.55
C LYS A 105 -18.27 -21.53 5.64
N VAL A 106 -17.94 -20.33 5.17
CA VAL A 106 -18.81 -19.53 4.31
C VAL A 106 -18.85 -20.14 2.92
N LEU A 107 -20.03 -20.55 2.45
CA LEU A 107 -20.29 -21.02 1.08
C LEU A 107 -20.68 -19.87 0.16
N THR A 108 -21.52 -18.96 0.65
CA THR A 108 -21.91 -17.76 -0.10
C THR A 108 -21.84 -16.53 0.79
N HIS A 109 -21.40 -15.42 0.21
CA HIS A 109 -21.41 -14.10 0.84
C HIS A 109 -21.95 -13.08 -0.15
N GLU A 110 -23.16 -12.60 0.12
CA GLU A 110 -23.87 -11.65 -0.73
C GLU A 110 -23.90 -10.27 -0.10
N PHE A 111 -23.86 -9.25 -0.95
CA PHE A 111 -24.03 -7.86 -0.58
C PHE A 111 -25.24 -7.33 -1.33
N LEU A 112 -26.25 -6.88 -0.61
CA LEU A 112 -27.49 -6.34 -1.15
C LEU A 112 -27.65 -4.88 -0.74
N ASP A 113 -28.15 -4.05 -1.66
CA ASP A 113 -28.54 -2.68 -1.31
C ASP A 113 -29.81 -2.65 -0.43
N GLY A 114 -30.19 -1.45 0.04
CA GLY A 114 -31.39 -1.27 0.86
C GLY A 114 -32.72 -1.59 0.17
N ASN A 115 -32.71 -1.90 -1.14
CA ASN A 115 -33.86 -2.40 -1.89
C ASN A 115 -33.78 -3.92 -2.14
N SER A 116 -32.86 -4.62 -1.46
CA SER A 116 -32.59 -6.05 -1.63
C SER A 116 -32.13 -6.42 -3.04
N THR A 117 -31.53 -5.49 -3.78
CA THR A 117 -30.90 -5.78 -5.07
C THR A 117 -29.53 -6.35 -4.81
N LEU A 118 -29.23 -7.55 -5.33
CA LEU A 118 -27.91 -8.16 -5.25
C LEU A 118 -26.88 -7.29 -5.98
N GLN A 119 -25.87 -6.86 -5.26
CA GLN A 119 -24.79 -6.03 -5.77
C GLN A 119 -23.48 -6.79 -5.91
N LYS A 120 -23.24 -7.76 -5.03
CA LYS A 120 -22.09 -8.66 -5.11
C LYS A 120 -22.43 -10.01 -4.54
N ARG A 121 -21.90 -11.08 -5.13
CA ARG A 121 -21.89 -12.42 -4.53
C ARG A 121 -20.50 -13.00 -4.62
N LEU A 122 -20.01 -13.53 -3.51
CA LEU A 122 -18.87 -14.42 -3.44
C LEU A 122 -19.38 -15.83 -3.17
N THR A 123 -18.90 -16.81 -3.91
CA THR A 123 -19.18 -18.23 -3.70
C THR A 123 -17.87 -18.96 -3.50
N TYR A 124 -17.84 -19.86 -2.53
CA TYR A 124 -16.63 -20.56 -2.11
C TYR A 124 -16.89 -22.07 -2.09
N ASP A 125 -15.98 -22.82 -2.69
CA ASP A 125 -15.93 -24.26 -2.61
C ASP A 125 -14.70 -24.69 -1.83
N TYR A 126 -14.85 -25.69 -0.95
CA TYR A 126 -13.77 -26.24 -0.14
C TYR A 126 -13.57 -27.72 -0.41
N ASP A 127 -12.35 -28.22 -0.21
CA ASP A 127 -12.10 -29.66 -0.13
C ASP A 127 -12.51 -30.25 1.23
N ASP A 128 -12.42 -31.57 1.36
CA ASP A 128 -12.71 -32.31 2.59
C ASP A 128 -11.80 -31.93 3.78
N PHE A 129 -10.68 -31.24 3.52
CA PHE A 129 -9.75 -30.75 4.54
C PHE A 129 -10.01 -29.27 4.90
N GLY A 130 -10.94 -28.62 4.22
CA GLY A 130 -11.30 -27.21 4.40
C GLY A 130 -10.42 -26.21 3.67
N ASN A 131 -9.61 -26.65 2.70
CA ASN A 131 -8.87 -25.75 1.82
C ASN A 131 -9.82 -25.19 0.76
N LEU A 132 -9.71 -23.89 0.47
CA LEU A 132 -10.54 -23.19 -0.52
C LEU A 132 -10.13 -23.59 -1.94
N ILE A 133 -10.89 -24.41 -2.64
CA ILE A 133 -10.56 -24.88 -4.00
C ILE A 133 -11.08 -23.98 -5.11
N SER A 134 -12.13 -23.20 -4.86
CA SER A 134 -12.69 -22.27 -5.84
C SER A 134 -13.33 -21.08 -5.13
N GLN A 135 -13.12 -19.90 -5.68
CA GLN A 135 -13.81 -18.68 -5.32
C GLN A 135 -14.38 -18.05 -6.59
N THR A 136 -15.70 -17.89 -6.63
CA THR A 136 -16.40 -17.22 -7.73
C THR A 136 -16.96 -15.89 -7.25
N GLU A 137 -16.72 -14.83 -8.02
CA GLU A 137 -17.17 -13.47 -7.74
C GLU A 137 -18.14 -12.98 -8.81
N TYR A 138 -19.24 -12.39 -8.38
CA TYR A 138 -20.22 -11.69 -9.21
C TYR A 138 -20.31 -10.23 -8.73
N ASP A 139 -20.21 -9.27 -9.65
CA ASP A 139 -20.09 -7.83 -9.35
C ASP A 139 -21.40 -7.03 -9.53
N GLY A 140 -22.52 -7.71 -9.75
CA GLY A 140 -23.81 -7.06 -9.95
C GLY A 140 -24.10 -6.62 -11.39
N LYS A 141 -23.13 -6.70 -12.33
CA LYS A 141 -23.27 -6.22 -13.71
C LYS A 141 -22.89 -7.23 -14.80
N ASP A 142 -21.82 -8.02 -14.64
CA ASP A 142 -21.36 -9.00 -15.65
C ASP A 142 -20.63 -10.22 -15.03
N VAL A 143 -20.28 -11.20 -15.89
CA VAL A 143 -19.58 -12.49 -15.71
C VAL A 143 -19.10 -12.89 -14.29
N ASN A 144 -19.44 -14.11 -13.88
CA ASN A 144 -18.88 -14.77 -12.69
C ASN A 144 -17.37 -15.06 -12.87
N ASP A 145 -16.51 -14.24 -12.28
CA ASP A 145 -15.06 -14.42 -12.28
C ASP A 145 -14.65 -15.50 -11.28
N THR A 146 -14.02 -16.58 -11.74
CA THR A 146 -13.67 -17.73 -10.87
C THR A 146 -12.17 -17.87 -10.73
N THR A 147 -11.69 -17.92 -9.49
CA THR A 147 -10.30 -18.27 -9.15
C THR A 147 -10.28 -19.64 -8.49
N GLU A 148 -9.43 -20.54 -8.98
CA GLU A 148 -9.31 -21.91 -8.45
C GLU A 148 -7.95 -22.12 -7.80
N HIS A 149 -7.89 -22.98 -6.79
CA HIS A 149 -6.66 -23.35 -6.09
C HIS A 149 -6.49 -24.87 -6.03
N ILE A 150 -5.24 -25.31 -6.23
CA ILE A 150 -4.86 -26.71 -6.12
C ILE A 150 -3.83 -26.83 -5.00
N TYR A 151 -4.05 -27.79 -4.10
CA TYR A 151 -3.26 -28.01 -2.90
C TYR A 151 -2.45 -29.30 -2.99
N ASN A 152 -1.29 -29.32 -2.32
CA ASN A 152 -0.59 -30.56 -2.04
C ASN A 152 -1.19 -31.26 -0.81
N LYS A 153 -0.66 -32.45 -0.46
CA LYS A 153 -1.11 -33.24 0.70
C LYS A 153 -0.91 -32.57 2.07
N PHE A 154 -0.17 -31.46 2.13
CA PHE A 154 0.09 -30.69 3.35
C PHE A 154 -0.81 -29.44 3.45
N GLY A 155 -1.73 -29.22 2.49
CA GLY A 155 -2.59 -28.04 2.46
C GLY A 155 -1.91 -26.78 1.92
N GLU A 156 -0.79 -26.92 1.20
CA GLU A 156 -0.08 -25.79 0.59
C GLU A 156 -0.52 -25.61 -0.86
N VAL A 157 -0.76 -24.36 -1.27
CA VAL A 157 -1.22 -24.01 -2.63
C VAL A 157 -0.10 -24.24 -3.64
N ILE A 158 -0.24 -25.23 -4.50
CA ILE A 158 0.71 -25.50 -5.59
C ILE A 158 0.29 -24.85 -6.91
N ARG A 159 -0.99 -24.53 -7.10
CA ARG A 159 -1.49 -23.78 -8.26
C ARG A 159 -2.62 -22.84 -7.86
N THR A 160 -2.65 -21.69 -8.52
CA THR A 160 -3.79 -20.79 -8.58
C THR A 160 -4.10 -20.50 -10.03
N ILE A 161 -5.36 -20.67 -10.41
CA ILE A 161 -5.89 -20.35 -11.74
C ILE A 161 -6.76 -19.12 -11.55
N SER A 162 -6.36 -17.96 -12.07
CA SER A 162 -7.17 -16.75 -11.98
C SER A 162 -8.32 -16.77 -13.00
N ALA A 163 -9.29 -15.86 -12.82
CA ALA A 163 -10.46 -15.75 -13.69
C ALA A 163 -10.13 -15.48 -15.18
N ASP A 164 -8.98 -14.87 -15.46
CA ASP A 164 -8.44 -14.67 -16.81
C ASP A 164 -7.75 -15.92 -17.40
N GLY A 165 -7.78 -17.06 -16.67
CA GLY A 165 -7.18 -18.33 -17.08
C GLY A 165 -5.67 -18.41 -16.87
N VAL A 166 -5.04 -17.42 -16.24
CA VAL A 166 -3.60 -17.46 -15.94
C VAL A 166 -3.33 -18.44 -14.81
N VAL A 167 -2.39 -19.35 -15.01
CA VAL A 167 -2.03 -20.35 -14.00
C VAL A 167 -0.70 -19.99 -13.35
N ALA A 168 -0.76 -19.53 -12.10
CA ALA A 168 0.40 -19.34 -11.24
C ALA A 168 0.67 -20.61 -10.42
N GLY A 169 1.93 -20.96 -10.22
CA GLY A 169 2.36 -22.13 -9.49
C GLY A 169 3.40 -21.84 -8.42
N LYS A 170 3.41 -22.68 -7.38
CA LYS A 170 4.41 -22.68 -6.32
C LYS A 170 4.93 -24.09 -6.06
N THR A 171 6.16 -24.19 -5.60
CA THR A 171 6.76 -25.43 -5.08
C THR A 171 7.40 -25.17 -3.75
N TYR A 172 7.45 -26.21 -2.93
CA TYR A 172 7.87 -26.14 -1.55
C TYR A 172 8.96 -27.18 -1.27
N ASP A 173 9.83 -26.90 -0.32
CA ASP A 173 10.68 -27.92 0.28
C ASP A 173 9.94 -28.72 1.37
N ASP A 174 10.63 -29.70 1.96
CA ASP A 174 10.07 -30.57 3.01
C ASP A 174 9.69 -29.83 4.31
N PHE A 175 10.07 -28.56 4.46
CA PHE A 175 9.72 -27.70 5.59
C PHE A 175 8.61 -26.70 5.27
N GLY A 176 8.02 -26.77 4.06
CA GLY A 176 6.95 -25.88 3.61
C GLY A 176 7.42 -24.49 3.19
N ARG A 177 8.73 -24.32 2.92
CA ARG A 177 9.28 -23.06 2.40
C ARG A 177 9.20 -23.07 0.89
N ILE A 178 8.80 -21.94 0.30
CA ILE A 178 8.68 -21.78 -1.14
C ILE A 178 10.07 -21.84 -1.78
N ILE A 179 10.30 -22.77 -2.71
CA ILE A 179 11.56 -22.88 -3.46
C ILE A 179 11.45 -22.43 -4.92
N SER A 180 10.22 -22.34 -5.44
CA SER A 180 9.96 -21.75 -6.76
C SER A 180 8.55 -21.19 -6.85
N GLU A 181 8.41 -20.04 -7.51
CA GLU A 181 7.14 -19.46 -7.96
C GLU A 181 7.21 -19.25 -9.47
N TYR A 182 6.11 -19.48 -10.19
CA TYR A 182 6.12 -19.40 -11.65
C TYR A 182 4.73 -19.19 -12.24
N THR A 183 4.69 -18.90 -13.54
CA THR A 183 3.46 -18.88 -14.35
C THR A 183 3.61 -19.87 -15.50
N LEU A 184 2.58 -20.66 -15.76
CA LEU A 184 2.57 -21.62 -16.87
C LEU A 184 2.40 -20.90 -18.22
N ALA A 185 2.97 -21.48 -19.27
CA ALA A 185 2.81 -21.01 -20.64
C ALA A 185 1.53 -21.51 -21.31
N ASP A 186 1.03 -22.67 -20.89
CA ASP A 186 -0.28 -23.17 -21.22
C ASP A 186 -1.04 -23.52 -19.94
N ALA A 187 -2.26 -23.00 -19.81
CA ALA A 187 -3.15 -23.31 -18.71
C ALA A 187 -3.58 -24.80 -18.67
N ASN A 188 -3.40 -25.54 -19.78
CA ASN A 188 -3.69 -26.96 -19.85
C ASN A 188 -2.56 -27.85 -19.26
N ASP A 189 -1.38 -27.28 -19.00
CA ASP A 189 -0.21 -28.02 -18.50
C ASP A 189 -0.24 -28.29 -16.98
N VAL A 190 -1.37 -28.00 -16.32
CA VAL A 190 -1.54 -28.11 -14.86
C VAL A 190 -1.17 -29.50 -14.31
N ALA A 191 -1.37 -30.56 -15.11
CA ALA A 191 -1.14 -31.95 -14.72
C ALA A 191 0.23 -32.52 -15.16
N ILE A 192 1.12 -31.71 -15.74
CA ILE A 192 2.41 -32.17 -16.28
C ILE A 192 3.51 -31.95 -15.22
N ASP A 193 4.36 -32.96 -15.01
CA ASP A 193 5.46 -32.92 -14.02
C ASP A 193 6.51 -31.83 -14.32
N GLN A 194 6.71 -31.50 -15.60
CA GLN A 194 7.57 -30.40 -16.06
C GLN A 194 6.82 -29.59 -17.12
N PRO A 195 5.96 -28.65 -16.69
CA PRO A 195 5.19 -27.84 -17.60
C PRO A 195 6.06 -26.73 -18.20
N ASP A 196 5.67 -26.22 -19.37
CA ASP A 196 6.33 -25.06 -19.94
C ASP A 196 5.96 -23.82 -19.12
N LEU A 197 6.97 -23.01 -18.79
CA LEU A 197 6.84 -21.84 -17.92
C LEU A 197 7.02 -20.55 -18.72
N LEU A 198 6.27 -19.49 -18.39
CA LEU A 198 6.50 -18.14 -18.94
C LEU A 198 7.52 -17.37 -18.13
N CYS A 199 7.48 -17.53 -16.81
CA CYS A 199 8.40 -16.90 -15.89
C CYS A 199 8.55 -17.76 -14.64
N GLN A 200 9.70 -17.65 -13.99
CA GLN A 200 9.99 -18.38 -12.77
C GLN A 200 10.93 -17.60 -11.87
N GLU A 201 10.60 -17.59 -10.59
CA GLU A 201 11.46 -17.17 -9.49
C GLU A 201 11.86 -18.39 -8.66
N ASN A 202 13.11 -18.45 -8.19
CA ASN A 202 13.62 -19.54 -7.37
C ASN A 202 14.24 -19.00 -6.08
N PHE A 203 14.09 -19.78 -5.01
CA PHE A 203 14.54 -19.43 -3.67
C PHE A 203 15.36 -20.60 -3.11
N ALA A 204 16.52 -20.27 -2.53
CA ALA A 204 17.40 -21.24 -1.91
C ALA A 204 17.67 -20.83 -0.46
N TYR A 205 17.63 -21.81 0.43
CA TYR A 205 17.81 -21.60 1.86
C TYR A 205 19.03 -22.35 2.38
N ASP A 206 19.64 -21.84 3.45
CA ASP A 206 20.65 -22.58 4.20
C ASP A 206 20.02 -23.66 5.10
N SER A 207 20.90 -24.38 5.83
CA SER A 207 20.51 -25.43 6.77
C SER A 207 19.74 -24.93 8.00
N ASN A 208 19.76 -23.62 8.27
CA ASN A 208 19.11 -23.01 9.42
C ASN A 208 17.73 -22.44 9.11
N GLY A 209 17.33 -22.36 7.84
CA GLY A 209 16.06 -21.73 7.48
C GLY A 209 16.20 -20.48 6.61
N LEU A 210 17.40 -19.90 6.53
CA LEU A 210 17.58 -18.52 6.07
C LEU A 210 17.74 -18.48 4.54
N LEU A 211 17.07 -17.52 3.89
CA LEU A 211 17.09 -17.36 2.43
C LEU A 211 18.48 -16.88 2.00
N VAL A 212 19.25 -17.69 1.28
CA VAL A 212 20.61 -17.32 0.85
C VAL A 212 20.67 -16.85 -0.61
N SER A 213 19.69 -17.23 -1.42
CA SER A 213 19.62 -16.81 -2.82
C SER A 213 18.18 -16.73 -3.29
N HIS A 214 17.85 -15.65 -3.98
CA HIS A 214 16.64 -15.47 -4.76
C HIS A 214 17.05 -15.21 -6.21
N SER A 215 16.36 -15.81 -7.17
CA SER A 215 16.64 -15.54 -8.58
C SER A 215 15.38 -15.44 -9.41
N LYS A 216 15.39 -14.55 -10.40
CA LYS A 216 14.28 -14.31 -11.33
C LYS A 216 14.72 -14.57 -12.76
N ALA A 217 13.91 -15.32 -13.51
CA ALA A 217 14.13 -15.53 -14.95
C ALA A 217 14.02 -14.21 -15.72
N ILE A 218 14.91 -14.01 -16.68
CA ILE A 218 14.99 -12.78 -17.47
C ILE A 218 14.05 -12.89 -18.68
N ASP A 219 12.93 -12.18 -18.68
CA ASP A 219 12.11 -12.04 -19.89
C ASP A 219 12.93 -11.41 -21.04
N THR A 220 13.26 -12.22 -22.04
CA THR A 220 14.05 -11.78 -23.21
C THR A 220 13.19 -11.14 -24.30
N GLY A 221 11.87 -11.03 -24.10
CA GLY A 221 10.93 -10.47 -25.08
C GLY A 221 10.75 -11.35 -26.33
N VAL A 222 11.32 -12.56 -26.34
CA VAL A 222 11.05 -13.59 -27.34
C VAL A 222 9.92 -14.45 -26.78
N PHE A 223 8.69 -14.23 -27.27
CA PHE A 223 7.48 -15.02 -26.93
C PHE A 223 7.56 -16.43 -27.52
N THR A 224 8.61 -17.17 -27.20
CA THR A 224 8.66 -18.61 -27.39
C THR A 224 8.28 -19.24 -26.06
N TYR A 225 7.27 -20.11 -26.07
CA TYR A 225 6.91 -21.02 -24.97
C TYR A 225 8.20 -21.73 -24.49
N ASN A 226 8.82 -21.19 -23.44
CA ASN A 226 9.99 -21.70 -22.70
C ASN A 226 10.45 -20.60 -21.72
N CYS A 227 10.53 -20.92 -20.43
CA CYS A 227 11.03 -19.96 -19.45
C CYS A 227 12.49 -19.64 -19.77
N PRO A 228 12.89 -18.37 -19.76
CA PRO A 228 14.27 -17.99 -20.04
C PRO A 228 15.28 -18.66 -19.08
N ASP A 229 16.37 -19.16 -19.64
CA ASP A 229 17.47 -19.78 -18.88
C ASP A 229 18.30 -18.72 -18.12
N GLU A 230 18.40 -17.51 -18.66
CA GLU A 230 19.13 -16.43 -18.01
C GLU A 230 18.38 -15.94 -16.77
N ARG A 231 19.13 -15.73 -15.68
CA ARG A 231 18.59 -15.36 -14.38
C ARG A 231 19.33 -14.19 -13.76
N ILE A 232 18.58 -13.40 -13.01
CA ILE A 232 19.07 -12.35 -12.11
C ILE A 232 19.10 -12.95 -10.71
N TYR A 233 20.15 -12.66 -9.93
CA TYR A 233 20.31 -13.19 -8.58
C TYR A 233 20.37 -12.09 -7.54
N THR A 234 19.70 -12.29 -6.42
CA THR A 234 19.89 -11.56 -5.18
C THR A 234 20.35 -12.54 -4.13
N ASN A 235 21.57 -12.37 -3.63
CA ASN A 235 22.14 -13.25 -2.61
C ASN A 235 22.17 -12.55 -1.27
N TYR A 236 21.97 -13.33 -0.21
CA TYR A 236 21.89 -12.84 1.15
C TYR A 236 22.95 -13.55 2.00
N GLN A 237 23.58 -12.81 2.90
CA GLN A 237 24.49 -13.36 3.89
C GLN A 237 24.06 -12.90 5.27
N TYR A 238 24.22 -13.78 6.23
CA TYR A 238 23.80 -13.57 7.61
C TYR A 238 25.01 -13.61 8.55
N ASP A 239 24.92 -12.89 9.67
CA ASP A 239 25.91 -12.97 10.73
C ASP A 239 25.73 -14.24 11.59
N GLU A 240 26.60 -14.42 12.59
CA GLU A 240 26.59 -15.57 13.49
C GLU A 240 25.29 -15.72 14.32
N TYR A 241 24.46 -14.67 14.37
CA TYR A 241 23.17 -14.64 15.08
C TYR A 241 21.97 -14.81 14.12
N GLY A 242 22.23 -15.05 12.82
CA GLY A 242 21.18 -15.22 11.81
C GLY A 242 20.56 -13.90 11.33
N ARG A 243 21.22 -12.76 11.57
CA ARG A 243 20.75 -11.44 11.14
C ARG A 243 21.33 -11.09 9.77
N LEU A 244 20.54 -10.43 8.92
CA LEU A 244 20.95 -10.10 7.55
C LEU A 244 22.15 -9.15 7.56
N ALA A 245 23.33 -9.61 7.19
CA ALA A 245 24.56 -8.82 7.18
C ALA A 245 24.85 -8.20 5.81
N VAL A 246 24.53 -8.91 4.73
CA VAL A 246 24.88 -8.50 3.37
C VAL A 246 23.77 -8.86 2.38
N ILE A 247 23.40 -7.91 1.51
CA ILE A 247 22.66 -8.18 0.28
C ILE A 247 23.59 -7.96 -0.91
N ILE A 248 23.58 -8.90 -1.85
CA ILE A 248 24.33 -8.83 -3.11
C ILE A 248 23.34 -8.97 -4.28
N GLU A 249 23.00 -7.87 -4.94
CA GLU A 249 22.16 -7.88 -6.14
C GLU A 249 23.05 -7.99 -7.39
N ASP A 250 22.82 -9.01 -8.22
CA ASP A 250 23.41 -9.13 -9.55
C ASP A 250 22.63 -8.24 -10.51
N VAL A 251 23.26 -7.16 -10.98
CA VAL A 251 22.68 -6.36 -12.06
C VAL A 251 23.62 -6.41 -13.26
N ASN A 252 23.20 -7.14 -14.30
CA ASN A 252 23.94 -7.28 -15.55
C ASN A 252 25.39 -7.77 -15.34
N LYS A 253 25.60 -8.79 -14.50
CA LYS A 253 26.92 -9.38 -14.15
C LYS A 253 27.82 -8.48 -13.30
N SER A 254 27.25 -7.47 -12.65
CA SER A 254 27.93 -6.63 -11.67
C SER A 254 27.25 -6.79 -10.31
N ALA A 255 28.02 -7.21 -9.31
CA ALA A 255 27.53 -7.39 -7.95
C ALA A 255 27.42 -6.04 -7.22
N LEU A 256 26.21 -5.68 -6.84
CA LEU A 256 25.92 -4.53 -5.99
C LEU A 256 25.72 -4.98 -4.56
N THR A 257 26.51 -4.43 -3.63
CA THR A 257 26.53 -4.90 -2.25
C THR A 257 26.04 -3.84 -1.28
N THR A 258 25.11 -4.23 -0.41
CA THR A 258 24.68 -3.44 0.75
C THR A 258 25.04 -4.20 2.04
N PHE A 259 25.64 -3.52 3.00
CA PHE A 259 26.02 -4.08 4.31
C PHE A 259 25.16 -3.51 5.43
N TYR A 260 24.90 -4.33 6.44
CA TYR A 260 24.12 -3.99 7.62
C TYR A 260 24.91 -4.33 8.88
N ASP A 261 25.05 -3.36 9.78
CA ASP A 261 25.62 -3.56 11.10
C ASP A 261 24.55 -3.39 12.17
N TYR A 262 24.66 -4.18 13.23
CA TYR A 262 23.69 -4.22 14.32
C TYR A 262 24.38 -4.03 15.68
N ASP A 263 23.65 -3.45 16.63
CA ASP A 263 24.06 -3.46 18.02
C ASP A 263 23.74 -4.80 18.72
N ARG A 264 23.92 -4.82 20.04
CA ARG A 264 23.63 -5.98 20.91
C ARG A 264 22.14 -6.16 21.22
N GLN A 265 21.30 -5.19 20.88
CA GLN A 265 19.84 -5.22 21.05
C GLN A 265 19.12 -5.62 19.76
N ASN A 266 19.88 -5.98 18.71
CA ASN A 266 19.36 -6.32 17.38
C ASN A 266 18.79 -5.11 16.61
N ALA A 267 19.22 -3.88 16.95
CA ALA A 267 18.89 -2.68 16.18
C ALA A 267 19.96 -2.42 15.11
N ILE A 268 19.54 -1.97 13.92
CA ILE A 268 20.45 -1.60 12.83
C ILE A 268 21.14 -0.29 13.22
N VAL A 269 22.46 -0.30 13.33
CA VAL A 269 23.24 0.92 13.65
C VAL A 269 23.93 1.51 12.42
N ARG A 270 24.08 0.73 11.35
CA ARG A 270 24.67 1.22 10.11
C ARG A 270 24.16 0.45 8.90
N ILE A 271 23.91 1.17 7.82
CA ILE A 271 23.69 0.64 6.48
C ILE A 271 24.73 1.26 5.56
N LEU A 272 25.50 0.44 4.86
CA LEU A 272 26.42 0.88 3.80
C LEU A 272 25.90 0.38 2.47
N HIS A 273 25.33 1.29 1.68
CA HIS A 273 24.87 1.01 0.34
C HIS A 273 26.02 1.02 -0.68
N GLN A 274 25.75 0.47 -1.86
CA GLN A 274 26.60 0.58 -3.03
C GLN A 274 26.99 2.04 -3.34
N GLY A 275 28.18 2.23 -3.90
CA GLY A 275 28.70 3.54 -4.27
C GLY A 275 29.29 4.35 -3.11
N GLY A 276 29.10 3.95 -1.85
CA GLY A 276 29.68 4.64 -0.67
C GLY A 276 28.72 5.56 0.09
N LYS A 277 27.41 5.48 -0.22
CA LYS A 277 26.34 6.06 0.60
C LYS A 277 26.19 5.22 1.86
N TRP A 278 26.08 5.87 3.00
CA TRP A 278 25.86 5.21 4.28
C TRP A 278 24.83 5.95 5.13
N ILE A 279 24.20 5.22 6.04
CA ILE A 279 23.28 5.73 7.04
C ILE A 279 23.70 5.13 8.39
N GLU A 280 23.84 5.95 9.42
CA GLU A 280 24.06 5.51 10.80
C GLU A 280 22.87 5.90 11.68
N PHE A 281 22.59 5.06 12.67
CA PHE A 281 21.48 5.22 13.59
C PHE A 281 21.97 5.12 15.04
N TYR A 282 21.51 6.03 15.88
CA TYR A 282 21.80 6.05 17.31
C TYR A 282 20.49 5.97 18.09
N TYR A 283 20.45 5.10 19.10
CA TYR A 283 19.26 4.84 19.90
C TYR A 283 19.48 5.22 21.35
N ASP A 284 18.39 5.61 22.03
CA ASP A 284 18.39 5.75 23.49
C ASP A 284 18.28 4.38 24.20
N GLY A 285 18.35 4.37 25.53
CA GLY A 285 18.23 3.15 26.34
C GLY A 285 16.87 2.45 26.26
N ARG A 286 15.86 3.03 25.61
CA ARG A 286 14.53 2.43 25.34
C ARG A 286 14.44 1.88 23.91
N GLY A 287 15.53 1.92 23.15
CA GLY A 287 15.60 1.50 21.75
C GLY A 287 14.90 2.47 20.79
N LEU A 288 14.74 3.75 21.16
CA LEU A 288 14.16 4.78 20.29
C LEU A 288 15.25 5.52 19.53
N LEU A 289 15.07 5.71 18.22
CA LEU A 289 16.03 6.39 17.34
C LEU A 289 16.16 7.85 17.74
N ILE A 290 17.30 8.29 18.23
CA ILE A 290 17.53 9.69 18.66
C ILE A 290 18.37 10.49 17.66
N GLU A 291 19.20 9.83 16.85
CA GLU A 291 19.97 10.49 15.79
C GLU A 291 20.06 9.58 14.55
N GLN A 292 19.84 10.16 13.38
CA GLN A 292 20.09 9.55 12.08
C GLN A 292 21.12 10.40 11.33
N ILE A 293 22.18 9.75 10.87
CA ILE A 293 23.27 10.40 10.15
C ILE A 293 23.37 9.78 8.78
N GLU A 294 23.08 10.55 7.74
CA GLU A 294 23.26 10.11 6.36
C GLU A 294 24.49 10.76 5.75
N GLY A 295 25.27 9.99 5.02
CA GLY A 295 26.45 10.52 4.35
C GLY A 295 26.89 9.77 3.12
N PHE A 296 27.88 10.35 2.45
CA PHE A 296 28.56 9.73 1.32
C PHE A 296 30.08 9.91 1.48
N GLY A 297 30.82 8.80 1.56
CA GLY A 297 32.25 8.87 1.89
C GLY A 297 32.51 9.67 3.17
N SER A 298 33.50 10.58 3.17
CA SER A 298 33.90 11.40 4.33
C SER A 298 33.33 12.83 4.33
N SER A 299 32.39 13.20 3.45
CA SER A 299 31.89 14.58 3.36
C SER A 299 30.45 14.67 2.85
N GLY A 300 29.65 15.51 3.50
CA GLY A 300 28.21 15.66 3.26
C GLY A 300 27.45 14.80 4.26
N ILE A 301 27.31 15.33 5.48
CA ILE A 301 26.61 14.67 6.58
C ILE A 301 25.28 15.41 6.76
N ASN A 302 24.17 14.70 6.63
CA ASN A 302 22.85 15.17 7.05
C ASN A 302 22.54 14.50 8.39
N LEU A 303 22.46 15.30 9.45
CA LEU A 303 22.05 14.85 10.78
C LEU A 303 20.57 15.19 10.99
N THR A 304 19.78 14.20 11.40
CA THR A 304 18.42 14.41 11.90
C THR A 304 18.33 13.90 13.32
N GLU A 305 17.82 14.72 14.24
CA GLU A 305 17.67 14.38 15.66
C GLU A 305 16.20 14.22 16.05
N TYR A 306 15.93 13.33 17.00
CA TYR A 306 14.57 12.99 17.45
C TYR A 306 14.47 13.01 18.98
N GLN A 307 13.31 13.45 19.49
CA GLN A 307 13.00 13.42 20.93
C GLN A 307 11.65 12.78 21.17
N TYR A 308 11.50 12.09 22.31
CA TYR A 308 10.30 11.32 22.65
C TYR A 308 9.79 11.62 24.06
N ASP A 309 8.49 11.50 24.25
CA ASP A 309 7.89 11.50 25.59
C ASP A 309 8.08 10.16 26.33
N GLU A 310 7.46 10.01 27.51
CA GLU A 310 7.51 8.78 28.32
C GLU A 310 6.73 7.61 27.69
N ASN A 311 5.71 7.89 26.88
CA ASN A 311 4.91 6.90 26.15
C ASN A 311 5.58 6.46 24.85
N ARG A 312 6.80 6.95 24.55
CA ARG A 312 7.59 6.67 23.36
C ARG A 312 7.04 7.33 22.08
N ASN A 313 6.21 8.36 22.21
CA ASN A 313 5.74 9.15 21.07
C ASN A 313 6.80 10.18 20.66
N LEU A 314 7.01 10.37 19.35
CA LEU A 314 7.94 11.37 18.81
C LEU A 314 7.41 12.77 19.11
N THR A 315 8.09 13.57 19.91
CA THR A 315 7.65 14.94 20.27
C THR A 315 8.37 16.03 19.50
N ARG A 316 9.56 15.74 18.94
CA ARG A 316 10.34 16.70 18.17
C ARG A 316 11.25 16.01 17.16
N GLN A 317 11.31 16.59 15.97
CA GLN A 317 12.31 16.32 14.94
C GLN A 317 13.11 17.58 14.65
N ILE A 318 14.43 17.45 14.53
CA ILE A 318 15.35 18.52 14.12
C ILE A 318 16.05 18.05 12.85
N ASP A 319 15.81 18.72 11.74
CA ASP A 319 16.42 18.36 10.46
C ASP A 319 17.83 18.95 10.31
N SER A 320 18.59 18.47 9.32
CA SER A 320 20.00 18.85 9.11
C SER A 320 20.25 20.34 8.86
N ASP A 321 19.22 21.11 8.48
CA ASP A 321 19.28 22.56 8.32
C ASP A 321 18.94 23.34 9.62
N GLY A 322 18.67 22.62 10.71
CA GLY A 322 18.28 23.15 12.02
C GLY A 322 16.80 23.51 12.13
N THR A 323 15.98 23.22 11.12
CA THR A 323 14.53 23.39 11.24
C THR A 323 13.94 22.39 12.22
N ILE A 324 12.87 22.80 12.93
CA ILE A 324 12.29 22.04 14.02
C ILE A 324 10.81 21.82 13.76
N SER A 325 10.38 20.57 13.78
CA SER A 325 8.98 20.18 13.78
C SER A 325 8.64 19.56 15.15
N ASP A 326 7.60 20.07 15.81
CA ASP A 326 7.15 19.57 17.10
C ASP A 326 5.81 18.83 16.93
N LEU A 327 5.61 17.73 17.67
CA LEU A 327 4.37 16.96 17.70
C LEU A 327 3.81 16.95 19.12
N GLN A 328 2.52 17.22 19.24
CA GLN A 328 1.77 17.16 20.48
C GLN A 328 0.69 16.10 20.35
N TYR A 329 0.45 15.36 21.43
CA TYR A 329 -0.46 14.23 21.43
C TYR A 329 -1.66 14.49 22.34
N ASP A 330 -2.80 13.94 21.97
CA ASP A 330 -3.97 13.89 22.85
C ASP A 330 -3.79 12.80 23.92
N CYS A 331 -4.81 12.59 24.76
CA CYS A 331 -4.76 11.58 25.81
C CYS A 331 -4.76 10.12 25.29
N PHE A 332 -4.92 9.90 23.98
CA PHE A 332 -4.91 8.58 23.34
C PHE A 332 -3.60 8.30 22.59
N ASP A 333 -2.55 9.10 22.84
CA ASP A 333 -1.29 9.03 22.09
C ASP A 333 -1.47 9.24 20.57
N ARG A 334 -2.52 9.97 20.17
CA ARG A 334 -2.75 10.39 18.76
C ARG A 334 -2.28 11.83 18.58
N ILE A 335 -1.74 12.17 17.41
CA ILE A 335 -1.22 13.52 17.12
C ILE A 335 -2.36 14.54 17.24
N GLN A 336 -2.36 15.39 18.27
CA GLN A 336 -3.29 16.50 18.40
C GLN A 336 -2.84 17.70 17.57
N ASN A 337 -1.55 18.05 17.62
CA ASN A 337 -0.98 19.16 16.86
C ASN A 337 0.35 18.76 16.23
N HIS A 338 0.53 19.13 14.96
CA HIS A 338 1.81 19.12 14.28
C HIS A 338 2.25 20.55 14.01
N ILE A 339 3.27 21.00 14.75
CA ILE A 339 3.82 22.36 14.68
C ILE A 339 4.98 22.34 13.69
N LEU A 340 4.84 23.10 12.61
CA LEU A 340 5.81 23.20 11.53
C LEU A 340 6.98 24.14 11.89
N PRO A 341 8.08 24.15 11.12
CA PRO A 341 9.25 25.01 11.39
C PRO A 341 8.95 26.51 11.48
N ASN A 342 7.97 26.98 10.72
CA ASN A 342 7.49 28.38 10.75
C ASN A 342 6.56 28.69 11.96
N LYS A 343 6.35 27.73 12.86
CA LYS A 343 5.45 27.77 14.03
C LYS A 343 3.96 27.88 13.73
N SER A 344 3.54 27.83 12.47
CA SER A 344 2.18 27.42 12.13
C SER A 344 1.96 25.96 12.53
N TYR A 345 0.72 25.53 12.69
CA TYR A 345 0.43 24.15 13.07
C TYR A 345 -0.84 23.61 12.44
N VAL A 346 -0.91 22.28 12.33
CA VAL A 346 -2.12 21.56 11.96
C VAL A 346 -2.66 20.88 13.21
N ASN A 347 -3.90 21.20 13.57
CA ASN A 347 -4.65 20.52 14.62
C ASN A 347 -5.46 19.38 14.01
N TYR A 348 -5.46 18.23 14.65
CA TYR A 348 -6.22 17.05 14.24
C TYR A 348 -7.30 16.75 15.27
N GLN A 349 -8.49 16.43 14.78
CA GLN A 349 -9.58 15.90 15.57
C GLN A 349 -9.94 14.53 15.06
N TYR A 350 -10.13 13.62 16.01
CA TYR A 350 -10.36 12.23 15.73
C TYR A 350 -11.75 11.81 16.15
N ASN A 351 -12.22 10.90 15.34
CA ASN A 351 -13.32 10.02 15.53
C ASN A 351 -12.91 8.96 16.61
N PRO A 352 -13.81 8.37 17.43
CA PRO A 352 -13.38 7.35 18.41
C PRO A 352 -12.89 6.02 17.83
N SER A 353 -13.10 5.72 16.55
CA SER A 353 -12.39 4.65 15.84
C SER A 353 -10.94 5.03 15.48
N GLY A 354 -10.49 6.24 15.82
CA GLY A 354 -9.13 6.74 15.59
C GLY A 354 -8.91 7.41 14.23
N GLN A 355 -9.95 7.57 13.41
CA GLN A 355 -9.85 8.22 12.10
C GLN A 355 -9.90 9.75 12.24
N VAL A 356 -9.26 10.48 11.32
CA VAL A 356 -9.26 11.94 11.34
C VAL A 356 -10.58 12.46 10.77
N ILE A 357 -11.37 13.20 11.54
CA ILE A 357 -12.62 13.84 11.09
C ILE A 357 -12.47 15.32 10.80
N CYS A 358 -11.43 15.96 11.35
CA CYS A 358 -11.16 17.36 11.07
C CYS A 358 -9.66 17.65 11.16
N GLN A 359 -9.16 18.41 10.19
CA GLN A 359 -7.85 19.03 10.19
C GLN A 359 -8.03 20.53 10.11
N THR A 360 -7.43 21.28 11.03
CA THR A 360 -7.47 22.74 10.99
C THR A 360 -6.05 23.28 10.97
N GLN A 361 -5.71 24.02 9.93
CA GLN A 361 -4.45 24.75 9.85
C GLN A 361 -4.57 26.06 10.60
N TYR A 362 -3.57 26.39 11.41
CA TYR A 362 -3.47 27.61 12.18
C TYR A 362 -2.17 28.34 11.87
N ASP A 363 -2.21 29.67 11.83
CA ASP A 363 -0.99 30.48 11.84
C ASP A 363 -0.30 30.47 13.22
N ILE A 364 0.87 31.11 13.29
CA ILE A 364 1.63 31.27 14.54
C ILE A 364 0.86 32.01 15.66
N ASN A 365 -0.19 32.76 15.31
CA ASN A 365 -1.00 33.54 16.24
C ASN A 365 -2.29 32.81 16.66
N ASN A 366 -2.44 31.52 16.31
CA ASN A 366 -3.63 30.70 16.53
C ASN A 366 -4.88 31.17 15.75
N ASN A 367 -4.70 31.86 14.63
CA ASN A 367 -5.81 32.14 13.71
C ASN A 367 -6.02 30.93 12.80
N PRO A 368 -7.24 30.37 12.71
CA PRO A 368 -7.52 29.30 11.77
C PRO A 368 -7.45 29.82 10.33
N LEU A 369 -6.72 29.13 9.48
CA LEU A 369 -6.48 29.48 8.08
C LEU A 369 -7.27 28.63 7.09
N GLN A 370 -7.43 27.34 7.39
CA GLN A 370 -8.14 26.40 6.52
C GLN A 370 -8.60 25.22 7.37
N GLN A 371 -9.76 24.66 7.05
CA GLN A 371 -10.30 23.47 7.70
C GLN A 371 -10.66 22.40 6.67
N THR A 372 -10.29 21.15 6.91
CA THR A 372 -10.73 19.99 6.12
C THR A 372 -11.50 19.04 7.01
N VAL A 373 -12.74 18.74 6.66
CA VAL A 373 -13.64 17.85 7.41
C VAL A 373 -13.86 16.57 6.61
N PHE A 374 -13.82 15.42 7.28
CA PHE A 374 -13.99 14.10 6.68
C PHE A 374 -15.22 13.40 7.25
N GLU A 375 -15.96 12.72 6.38
CA GLU A 375 -17.04 11.80 6.72
C GLU A 375 -16.69 10.42 6.19
N TYR A 376 -16.95 9.40 6.99
CA TYR A 376 -16.65 8.00 6.67
C TYR A 376 -17.96 7.20 6.62
N ASP A 377 -17.98 6.16 5.79
CA ASP A 377 -19.04 5.15 5.84
C ASP A 377 -18.80 4.11 6.96
N ASN A 378 -19.72 3.16 7.10
CA ASN A 378 -19.66 2.12 8.15
C ASN A 378 -18.49 1.13 7.97
N PHE A 379 -17.84 1.11 6.80
CA PHE A 379 -16.61 0.34 6.55
C PHE A 379 -15.34 1.16 6.87
N GLY A 380 -15.50 2.40 7.33
CA GLY A 380 -14.39 3.30 7.62
C GLY A 380 -13.79 3.95 6.38
N ARG A 381 -14.47 3.93 5.24
CA ARG A 381 -13.99 4.54 3.98
C ARG A 381 -14.45 5.98 3.90
N CYS A 382 -13.57 6.89 3.46
CA CYS A 382 -13.93 8.30 3.37
C CYS A 382 -14.97 8.50 2.26
N ARG A 383 -16.20 8.85 2.61
CA ARG A 383 -17.31 9.10 1.69
C ARG A 383 -17.44 10.57 1.31
N ALA A 384 -17.02 11.47 2.19
CA ALA A 384 -16.98 12.91 1.87
C ALA A 384 -15.79 13.60 2.51
N MET A 385 -15.24 14.58 1.78
CA MET A 385 -14.24 15.52 2.27
C MET A 385 -14.70 16.93 1.93
N ARG A 386 -14.77 17.81 2.93
CA ARG A 386 -15.12 19.22 2.76
C ARG A 386 -13.93 20.09 3.13
N GLN A 387 -13.44 20.89 2.20
CA GLN A 387 -12.43 21.91 2.48
C GLN A 387 -13.11 23.27 2.65
N ARG A 388 -12.75 23.98 3.72
CA ARG A 388 -13.27 25.29 4.10
C ARG A 388 -12.14 26.30 4.19
N GLU A 389 -12.31 27.45 3.54
CA GLU A 389 -11.36 28.55 3.63
C GLU A 389 -11.49 29.33 4.94
N THR A 390 -12.69 29.40 5.53
CA THR A 390 -12.90 30.01 6.86
C THR A 390 -13.48 29.00 7.85
N CYS A 391 -12.82 28.81 8.99
CA CYS A 391 -13.28 27.89 10.03
C CYS A 391 -14.59 28.38 10.67
N GLY A 392 -15.63 27.53 10.71
CA GLY A 392 -16.87 27.77 11.47
C GLY A 392 -18.01 28.46 10.72
N ILE A 393 -17.89 28.69 9.40
CA ILE A 393 -18.95 29.26 8.57
C ILE A 393 -19.28 28.25 7.47
N ASN A 394 -20.44 27.58 7.54
CA ASN A 394 -20.92 26.62 6.52
C ASN A 394 -21.49 27.32 5.27
N SER A 395 -21.00 28.51 4.91
CA SER A 395 -21.62 29.33 3.86
C SER A 395 -20.64 30.10 3.00
N ASP A 396 -19.35 29.80 3.06
CA ASP A 396 -18.39 30.46 2.18
C ASP A 396 -18.51 29.91 0.76
N THR A 397 -18.58 30.81 -0.22
CA THR A 397 -18.70 30.49 -1.65
C THR A 397 -17.48 29.75 -2.22
N ASN A 398 -16.41 29.61 -1.43
CA ASN A 398 -15.16 28.96 -1.82
C ASN A 398 -15.00 27.55 -1.21
N ASP A 399 -15.95 27.11 -0.38
CA ASP A 399 -15.97 25.75 0.13
C ASP A 399 -16.24 24.77 -1.03
N PHE A 400 -15.46 23.71 -1.10
CA PHE A 400 -15.77 22.59 -1.99
C PHE A 400 -15.87 21.29 -1.21
N VAL A 401 -16.78 20.44 -1.70
CA VAL A 401 -17.02 19.11 -1.20
C VAL A 401 -16.60 18.13 -2.28
N ILE A 402 -15.80 17.15 -1.88
CA ILE A 402 -15.51 15.96 -2.66
C ILE A 402 -16.32 14.82 -2.07
N LEU A 403 -17.11 14.16 -2.90
CA LEU A 403 -17.82 12.92 -2.57
C LEU A 403 -17.09 11.76 -3.24
N TYR A 404 -16.99 10.65 -2.51
CA TYR A 404 -16.40 9.41 -2.97
C TYR A 404 -17.46 8.32 -2.95
N GLU A 405 -17.62 7.64 -4.08
CA GLU A 405 -18.47 6.47 -4.23
C GLU A 405 -17.58 5.26 -4.53
N TYR A 406 -17.73 4.23 -3.71
CA TYR A 406 -17.00 2.98 -3.85
C TYR A 406 -17.98 1.90 -4.30
N ASP A 407 -17.49 0.96 -5.10
CA ASP A 407 -18.23 -0.28 -5.30
C ASP A 407 -18.12 -1.21 -4.07
N PHE A 408 -18.74 -2.38 -4.17
CA PHE A 408 -18.71 -3.42 -3.13
C PHE A 408 -17.37 -4.18 -3.10
N LEU A 409 -16.46 -3.91 -4.04
CA LEU A 409 -15.09 -4.44 -4.08
C LEU A 409 -14.09 -3.51 -3.41
N ASP A 410 -14.56 -2.41 -2.84
CA ASP A 410 -13.74 -1.35 -2.27
C ASP A 410 -12.91 -0.57 -3.31
N ASN A 411 -13.34 -0.59 -4.57
CA ASN A 411 -12.77 0.27 -5.59
C ASN A 411 -13.48 1.62 -5.60
N LEU A 412 -12.73 2.71 -5.67
CA LEU A 412 -13.29 4.06 -5.87
C LEU A 412 -13.81 4.18 -7.30
N VAL A 413 -15.12 4.05 -7.51
CA VAL A 413 -15.75 4.08 -8.84
C VAL A 413 -16.16 5.47 -9.29
N ARG A 414 -16.39 6.40 -8.36
CA ARG A 414 -16.69 7.80 -8.70
C ARG A 414 -16.16 8.78 -7.67
N LYS A 415 -15.62 9.89 -8.17
CA LYS A 415 -15.26 11.08 -7.40
C LYS A 415 -16.04 12.28 -7.92
N THR A 416 -16.84 12.90 -7.06
CA THR A 416 -17.68 14.06 -7.41
C THR A 416 -17.20 15.30 -6.67
N ILE A 417 -16.81 16.34 -7.40
CA ILE A 417 -16.36 17.63 -6.85
C ILE A 417 -17.48 18.65 -7.06
N LYS A 418 -17.94 19.29 -5.99
CA LYS A 418 -18.96 20.35 -6.02
C LYS A 418 -18.53 21.54 -5.18
N ALA A 419 -18.81 22.75 -5.64
CA ALA A 419 -18.82 23.92 -4.75
C ALA A 419 -20.06 23.83 -3.85
N ASP A 420 -19.96 24.25 -2.58
CA ASP A 420 -21.05 24.03 -1.59
C ASP A 420 -22.38 24.70 -2.00
N ASN A 421 -22.32 25.76 -2.83
CA ASN A 421 -23.47 26.56 -3.26
C ASN A 421 -23.81 26.45 -4.76
N GLU A 422 -23.19 25.53 -5.51
CA GLU A 422 -23.48 25.35 -6.94
C GLU A 422 -24.06 23.97 -7.25
N ASN A 423 -25.06 23.92 -8.15
CA ASN A 423 -25.55 22.67 -8.71
C ASN A 423 -24.60 22.07 -9.77
N ASN A 424 -23.51 22.78 -10.11
CA ASN A 424 -22.50 22.29 -11.04
C ASN A 424 -21.54 21.37 -10.28
N ALA A 425 -21.69 20.07 -10.50
CA ALA A 425 -20.77 19.06 -10.00
C ALA A 425 -19.93 18.51 -11.16
N ILE A 426 -18.63 18.33 -10.92
CA ILE A 426 -17.71 17.64 -11.83
C ILE A 426 -17.54 16.23 -11.28
N SER A 427 -17.90 15.23 -12.07
CA SER A 427 -17.72 13.81 -11.70
C SER A 427 -16.58 13.21 -12.51
N ILE A 428 -15.80 12.34 -11.86
CA ILE A 428 -14.78 11.52 -12.49
C ILE A 428 -15.13 10.07 -12.18
N ASP A 429 -15.37 9.26 -13.21
CA ASP A 429 -15.68 7.84 -13.08
C ASP A 429 -14.44 6.98 -13.35
N TYR A 430 -14.28 5.90 -12.59
CA TYR A 430 -13.18 4.94 -12.71
C TYR A 430 -13.75 3.55 -12.96
N HIS A 431 -13.13 2.82 -13.88
CA HIS A 431 -13.39 1.40 -14.11
C HIS A 431 -12.14 0.58 -13.82
N PHE A 432 -12.35 -0.65 -13.37
CA PHE A 432 -11.29 -1.55 -12.93
C PHE A 432 -11.41 -2.91 -13.64
N ASP A 433 -10.32 -3.66 -13.72
CA ASP A 433 -10.34 -5.08 -14.04
C ASP A 433 -10.51 -5.94 -12.77
N GLY A 434 -10.63 -7.27 -12.93
CA GLY A 434 -10.74 -8.22 -11.81
C GLY A 434 -9.52 -8.25 -10.87
N LYS A 435 -8.39 -7.63 -11.24
CA LYS A 435 -7.21 -7.43 -10.37
C LYS A 435 -7.22 -6.07 -9.65
N LYS A 436 -8.34 -5.32 -9.72
CA LYS A 436 -8.50 -3.97 -9.16
C LYS A 436 -7.54 -2.94 -9.77
N ARG A 437 -7.13 -3.12 -11.02
CA ARG A 437 -6.30 -2.15 -11.76
C ARG A 437 -7.20 -1.25 -12.61
N ILE A 438 -6.92 0.05 -12.65
CA ILE A 438 -7.74 1.01 -13.40
C ILE A 438 -7.65 0.71 -14.90
N THR A 439 -8.76 0.41 -15.55
CA THR A 439 -8.84 0.18 -17.00
C THR A 439 -9.34 1.39 -17.77
N GLU A 440 -10.18 2.22 -17.15
CA GLU A 440 -10.75 3.41 -17.76
C GLU A 440 -10.94 4.55 -16.74
N ILE A 441 -10.68 5.78 -17.17
CA ILE A 441 -11.01 7.02 -16.44
C ILE A 441 -11.84 7.91 -17.34
N ILE A 442 -13.01 8.32 -16.87
CA ILE A 442 -13.90 9.26 -17.56
C ILE A 442 -13.90 10.57 -16.77
N ASP A 443 -13.43 11.66 -17.37
CA ASP A 443 -13.42 12.97 -16.72
C ASP A 443 -14.80 13.65 -16.76
N GLY A 444 -14.94 14.80 -16.06
CA GLY A 444 -16.21 15.52 -16.01
C GLY A 444 -16.66 16.18 -17.32
N LEU A 445 -15.86 16.08 -18.38
CA LEU A 445 -16.22 16.47 -19.75
C LEU A 445 -16.53 15.23 -20.62
N SER A 446 -16.64 14.05 -20.01
CA SER A 446 -16.81 12.75 -20.68
C SER A 446 -15.65 12.36 -21.60
N ASN A 447 -14.45 12.93 -21.39
CA ASN A 447 -13.27 12.42 -22.07
C ASN A 447 -12.79 11.14 -21.42
N ILE A 448 -12.37 10.18 -22.23
CA ILE A 448 -12.04 8.84 -21.79
C ILE A 448 -10.54 8.57 -21.94
N GLN A 449 -9.93 8.05 -20.88
CA GLN A 449 -8.56 7.51 -20.89
C GLN A 449 -8.62 6.01 -20.62
N ARG A 450 -7.79 5.21 -21.30
CA ARG A 450 -7.74 3.75 -21.13
C ARG A 450 -6.33 3.25 -20.84
N PHE A 451 -6.25 2.18 -20.06
CA PHE A 451 -5.01 1.56 -19.65
C PHE A 451 -5.03 0.07 -19.96
N SER A 452 -3.89 -0.47 -20.35
CA SER A 452 -3.66 -1.90 -20.51
C SER A 452 -2.38 -2.27 -19.77
N TYR A 453 -2.33 -3.50 -19.27
CA TYR A 453 -1.26 -3.97 -18.39
C TYR A 453 -0.69 -5.28 -18.91
N ASP A 454 0.57 -5.56 -18.60
CA ASP A 454 1.14 -6.91 -18.71
C ASP A 454 0.81 -7.76 -17.47
N LYS A 455 1.42 -8.94 -17.40
CA LYS A 455 1.26 -9.90 -16.29
C LYS A 455 1.96 -9.48 -14.99
N ASP A 456 2.94 -8.58 -15.09
CA ASP A 456 3.74 -8.08 -13.97
C ASP A 456 3.23 -6.69 -13.52
N ASP A 457 2.00 -6.36 -13.89
CA ASP A 457 1.28 -5.11 -13.60
C ASP A 457 1.90 -3.83 -14.17
N ASN A 458 2.78 -3.93 -15.17
CA ASN A 458 3.29 -2.76 -15.89
C ASN A 458 2.27 -2.28 -16.94
N ILE A 459 2.07 -0.96 -17.04
CA ILE A 459 1.19 -0.35 -18.06
C ILE A 459 1.80 -0.54 -19.44
N THR A 460 1.23 -1.38 -20.30
CA THR A 460 1.69 -1.61 -21.68
C THR A 460 1.12 -0.65 -22.69
N ALA A 461 -0.07 -0.08 -22.42
CA ALA A 461 -0.68 0.92 -23.27
C ALA A 461 -1.46 1.96 -22.46
N PHE A 462 -1.38 3.21 -22.91
CA PHE A 462 -2.20 4.32 -22.43
C PHE A 462 -2.86 5.01 -23.62
N THR A 463 -4.18 5.03 -23.66
CA THR A 463 -4.94 5.78 -24.66
C THR A 463 -5.42 7.08 -24.03
N ASN A 464 -5.01 8.22 -24.58
CA ASN A 464 -5.39 9.53 -24.06
C ASN A 464 -6.83 9.92 -24.44
N THR A 465 -7.27 11.08 -23.96
CA THR A 465 -8.61 11.65 -24.22
C THR A 465 -8.95 11.89 -25.70
N LEU A 466 -7.94 11.93 -26.58
CA LEU A 466 -8.11 12.04 -28.04
C LEU A 466 -8.16 10.66 -28.73
N ASN A 467 -8.25 9.58 -27.95
CA ASN A 467 -8.20 8.20 -28.41
C ASN A 467 -6.90 7.85 -29.15
N LEU A 468 -5.79 8.48 -28.76
CA LEU A 468 -4.46 8.25 -29.34
C LEU A 468 -3.62 7.36 -28.40
N PRO A 469 -3.16 6.17 -28.84
CA PRO A 469 -2.47 5.22 -27.98
C PRO A 469 -0.96 5.50 -27.89
N VAL A 470 -0.44 5.47 -26.66
CA VAL A 470 0.98 5.44 -26.32
C VAL A 470 1.30 4.04 -25.79
N ASN A 471 2.25 3.33 -26.40
CA ASN A 471 2.64 2.00 -25.95
C ASN A 471 3.96 2.05 -25.18
N TYR A 472 4.09 1.20 -24.18
CA TYR A 472 5.25 1.08 -23.32
C TYR A 472 5.79 -0.35 -23.38
N ILE A 473 7.11 -0.48 -23.43
CA ILE A 473 7.81 -1.76 -23.47
C ILE A 473 8.85 -1.74 -22.37
N TYR A 474 8.86 -2.80 -21.56
CA TYR A 474 9.73 -2.97 -20.41
C TYR A 474 10.76 -4.06 -20.68
N ASP A 475 11.89 -4.03 -19.98
CA ASP A 475 12.78 -5.17 -19.88
C ASP A 475 12.36 -6.12 -18.75
N ALA A 476 13.05 -7.26 -18.64
CA ALA A 476 12.85 -8.25 -17.59
C ALA A 476 12.94 -7.72 -16.14
N PHE A 477 13.59 -6.58 -15.94
CA PHE A 477 13.74 -5.95 -14.63
C PHE A 477 12.59 -4.97 -14.33
N GLY A 478 11.55 -4.92 -15.18
CA GLY A 478 10.44 -3.96 -15.09
C GLY A 478 10.86 -2.53 -15.45
N ARG A 479 12.01 -2.33 -16.12
CA ARG A 479 12.48 -0.99 -16.50
C ARG A 479 11.95 -0.65 -17.89
N LEU A 480 11.38 0.54 -18.04
CA LEU A 480 10.86 1.03 -19.32
C LEU A 480 11.99 1.20 -20.34
N ILE A 481 12.02 0.38 -21.39
CA ILE A 481 13.05 0.47 -22.44
C ILE A 481 12.58 1.18 -23.70
N LYS A 482 11.26 1.28 -23.94
CA LYS A 482 10.71 2.02 -25.07
C LYS A 482 9.32 2.58 -24.81
N THR A 483 9.11 3.82 -25.23
CA THR A 483 7.80 4.46 -25.36
C THR A 483 7.54 4.73 -26.85
N GLN A 484 6.39 4.30 -27.36
CA GLN A 484 5.98 4.48 -28.75
C GLN A 484 4.79 5.43 -28.78
N MET A 485 4.94 6.57 -29.46
CA MET A 485 3.90 7.58 -29.60
C MET A 485 2.90 7.23 -30.72
N PRO A 486 1.69 7.82 -30.70
CA PRO A 486 0.64 7.56 -31.69
C PRO A 486 1.04 7.88 -33.14
N ASP A 487 1.95 8.84 -33.33
CA ASP A 487 2.45 9.26 -34.64
C ASP A 487 3.56 8.35 -35.20
N GLY A 488 3.91 7.28 -34.47
CA GLY A 488 4.98 6.36 -34.84
C GLY A 488 6.38 6.79 -34.37
N SER A 489 6.55 8.00 -33.83
CA SER A 489 7.80 8.40 -33.16
C SER A 489 7.99 7.61 -31.86
N SER A 490 9.23 7.41 -31.41
CA SER A 490 9.48 6.64 -30.19
C SER A 490 10.66 7.16 -29.39
N LYS A 491 10.66 6.85 -28.10
CA LYS A 491 11.78 7.14 -27.20
C LYS A 491 12.26 5.84 -26.58
N SER A 492 13.56 5.57 -26.66
CA SER A 492 14.20 4.41 -26.03
C SER A 492 15.05 4.82 -24.85
N PHE A 493 15.26 3.89 -23.92
CA PHE A 493 16.03 4.10 -22.70
C PHE A 493 17.04 2.96 -22.50
N VAL A 494 18.23 3.30 -21.98
CA VAL A 494 19.25 2.32 -21.58
C VAL A 494 19.69 2.66 -20.16
N TYR A 495 19.82 1.62 -19.36
CA TYR A 495 20.15 1.71 -17.94
C TYR A 495 21.53 1.13 -17.66
N ASP A 496 22.23 1.68 -16.68
CA ASP A 496 23.44 1.08 -16.13
C ASP A 496 23.13 -0.06 -15.15
N SER A 497 24.19 -0.67 -14.61
CA SER A 497 24.08 -1.71 -13.58
C SER A 497 23.48 -1.20 -12.27
N LEU A 498 23.36 0.11 -12.04
CA LEU A 498 22.73 0.67 -10.84
C LEU A 498 21.25 1.01 -11.06
N LYS A 499 20.65 0.50 -12.15
CA LYS A 499 19.27 0.79 -12.59
C LYS A 499 19.02 2.28 -12.90
N ARG A 500 20.07 3.06 -13.18
CA ARG A 500 19.94 4.48 -13.54
C ARG A 500 19.89 4.60 -15.06
N CYS A 501 19.01 5.45 -15.58
CA CYS A 501 18.97 5.72 -17.02
C CYS A 501 20.24 6.49 -17.43
N VAL A 502 21.05 5.89 -18.29
CA VAL A 502 22.32 6.47 -18.78
C VAL A 502 22.23 6.95 -20.22
N LYS A 503 21.20 6.54 -20.97
CA LYS A 503 20.97 7.00 -22.33
C LYS A 503 19.49 7.02 -22.65
N GLU A 504 19.05 8.08 -23.30
CA GLU A 504 17.77 8.16 -23.98
C GLU A 504 17.98 8.49 -25.45
N THR A 505 17.13 7.95 -26.33
CA THR A 505 17.18 8.25 -27.76
C THR A 505 15.77 8.43 -28.31
N LEU A 506 15.52 9.59 -28.90
CA LEU A 506 14.29 9.91 -29.62
C LEU A 506 14.44 9.50 -31.09
N PHE A 507 13.43 8.84 -31.62
CA PHE A 507 13.32 8.42 -33.00
C PHE A 507 12.09 9.04 -33.65
N ASP A 508 12.20 9.40 -34.93
CA ASP A 508 11.05 9.77 -35.74
C ASP A 508 10.21 8.53 -36.14
N PHE A 509 9.14 8.75 -36.90
CA PHE A 509 8.26 7.69 -37.38
C PHE A 509 8.93 6.69 -38.34
N ASN A 510 10.10 7.01 -38.89
CA ASN A 510 10.90 6.11 -39.73
C ASN A 510 11.97 5.37 -38.92
N SER A 511 11.93 5.44 -37.58
CA SER A 511 12.97 4.90 -36.68
C SER A 511 14.35 5.53 -36.88
N THR A 512 14.42 6.75 -37.40
CA THR A 512 15.66 7.52 -37.50
C THR A 512 15.91 8.24 -36.18
N ALA A 513 17.11 8.12 -35.60
CA ALA A 513 17.46 8.84 -34.38
C ALA A 513 17.49 10.35 -34.64
N VAL A 514 16.72 11.11 -33.87
CA VAL A 514 16.58 12.57 -33.99
C VAL A 514 17.30 13.30 -32.87
N GLU A 515 17.31 12.71 -31.67
CA GLU A 515 18.02 13.25 -30.52
C GLU A 515 18.52 12.11 -29.64
N GLN A 516 19.75 12.21 -29.13
CA GLN A 516 20.28 11.29 -28.14
C GLN A 516 20.86 12.08 -26.97
N VAL A 517 20.46 11.70 -25.77
CA VAL A 517 20.98 12.29 -24.54
C VAL A 517 21.61 11.19 -23.69
N ARG A 518 22.78 11.48 -23.12
CA ARG A 518 23.47 10.61 -22.18
C ARG A 518 23.61 11.26 -20.83
N TYR A 519 23.55 10.43 -19.81
CA TYR A 519 23.65 10.85 -18.42
C TYR A 519 24.88 10.20 -17.81
N GLU A 520 25.72 11.04 -17.20
CA GLU A 520 26.81 10.59 -16.36
C GLU A 520 26.49 10.96 -14.92
N PHE A 521 26.61 9.98 -14.05
CA PHE A 521 26.43 10.17 -12.62
C PHE A 521 27.79 10.25 -11.95
N ASP A 522 27.91 11.05 -10.90
CA ASP A 522 29.08 11.01 -10.04
C ASP A 522 29.09 9.71 -9.22
N ASN A 523 30.18 9.52 -8.48
CA ASN A 523 30.29 8.38 -7.56
C ASN A 523 29.23 8.44 -6.45
N LYS A 524 28.61 9.60 -6.20
CA LYS A 524 27.53 9.81 -5.22
C LYS A 524 26.16 9.34 -5.70
N GLY A 525 26.07 8.91 -6.95
CA GLY A 525 24.79 8.58 -7.58
C GLY A 525 24.00 9.79 -8.06
N ASN A 526 24.53 11.00 -7.90
CA ASN A 526 23.90 12.21 -8.39
C ASN A 526 24.19 12.39 -9.87
N LEU A 527 23.23 12.95 -10.61
CA LEU A 527 23.45 13.30 -11.99
C LEU A 527 24.51 14.41 -12.07
N ASN A 528 25.65 14.10 -12.68
CA ASN A 528 26.81 15.00 -12.80
C ASN A 528 26.85 15.68 -14.17
N LYS A 529 26.51 14.95 -15.24
CA LYS A 529 26.45 15.50 -16.60
C LYS A 529 25.23 15.02 -17.35
N LYS A 530 24.67 15.94 -18.15
CA LYS A 530 23.73 15.67 -19.23
C LYS A 530 24.40 16.04 -20.54
N ILE A 531 24.49 15.11 -21.48
CA ILE A 531 25.21 15.27 -22.75
C ILE A 531 24.21 15.07 -23.89
N VAL A 532 23.98 16.09 -24.70
CA VAL A 532 23.19 15.97 -25.94
C VAL A 532 24.16 15.72 -27.09
N MET A 533 24.05 14.56 -27.72
CA MET A 533 24.94 14.13 -28.81
C MET A 533 24.64 14.92 -30.08
N LEU A 534 25.68 15.42 -30.77
CA LEU A 534 25.51 16.10 -32.05
C LEU A 534 25.05 15.16 -33.16
N ASP A 535 25.53 13.91 -33.14
CA ASP A 535 25.02 12.80 -33.95
C ASP A 535 24.14 11.89 -33.06
N PRO A 536 22.80 11.97 -33.21
CA PRO A 536 21.86 11.17 -32.44
C PRO A 536 22.01 9.65 -32.63
N SER A 537 22.64 9.20 -33.72
CA SER A 537 22.83 7.78 -34.02
C SER A 537 24.12 7.19 -33.42
N SER A 538 25.04 8.06 -32.96
CA SER A 538 26.37 7.66 -32.51
C SER A 538 26.33 6.69 -31.32
N GLN A 539 27.13 5.64 -31.42
CA GLN A 539 27.42 4.69 -30.33
C GLN A 539 28.79 4.96 -29.67
N ALA A 540 29.59 5.88 -30.22
CA ALA A 540 30.89 6.25 -29.66
C ALA A 540 30.72 7.02 -28.34
N PRO A 541 31.72 7.09 -27.44
CA PRO A 541 31.72 7.98 -26.29
C PRO A 541 31.48 9.44 -26.68
N ALA A 542 31.00 10.26 -25.74
CA ALA A 542 30.79 11.68 -26.00
C ALA A 542 32.10 12.40 -26.35
N ASP A 543 32.07 13.24 -27.38
CA ASP A 543 33.18 14.11 -27.77
C ASP A 543 33.00 15.49 -27.13
N THR A 544 33.87 15.80 -26.16
CA THR A 544 33.84 17.06 -25.42
C THR A 544 34.07 18.32 -26.25
N LEU A 545 34.52 18.19 -27.51
CA LEU A 545 34.73 19.32 -28.42
C LEU A 545 33.51 19.64 -29.30
N THR A 546 32.60 18.67 -29.50
CA THR A 546 31.48 18.81 -30.44
C THR A 546 30.11 18.54 -29.84
N ASP A 547 30.01 17.73 -28.79
CA ASP A 547 28.74 17.45 -28.11
C ASP A 547 28.38 18.53 -27.08
N TYR A 548 27.09 18.70 -26.83
CA TYR A 548 26.61 19.70 -25.87
C TYR A 548 26.56 19.12 -24.46
N ILE A 549 27.56 19.47 -23.65
CA ILE A 549 27.71 18.98 -22.26
C ILE A 549 27.20 20.03 -21.27
N THR A 550 26.24 19.63 -20.44
CA THR A 550 25.79 20.40 -19.27
C THR A 550 26.28 19.74 -18.00
N PHE A 551 27.05 20.47 -17.19
CA PHE A 551 27.47 20.04 -15.86
C PHE A 551 26.42 20.43 -14.83
N ILE A 552 26.01 19.48 -13.98
CA ILE A 552 25.06 19.70 -12.91
C ILE A 552 25.83 19.71 -11.60
N THR A 553 26.08 20.91 -11.07
CA THR A 553 26.67 21.08 -9.74
C THR A 553 25.58 21.19 -8.69
N THR A 554 25.45 20.19 -7.82
CA THR A 554 24.71 20.35 -6.56
C THR A 554 25.51 21.28 -5.64
N THR A 555 25.14 22.55 -5.59
CA THR A 555 25.69 23.49 -4.62
C THR A 555 25.16 23.13 -3.23
N ALA A 556 25.84 22.23 -2.52
CA ALA A 556 25.66 22.13 -1.08
C ALA A 556 26.11 23.46 -0.47
N LYS A 557 25.18 24.21 0.14
CA LYS A 557 25.52 25.33 1.01
C LYS A 557 26.43 24.77 2.11
N GLN A 558 27.73 25.03 2.01
CA GLN A 558 28.68 24.77 3.09
C GLN A 558 28.34 25.71 4.25
N GLY A 559 27.47 25.27 5.16
CA GLY A 559 27.40 25.82 6.51
C GLY A 559 28.62 25.35 7.28
N PHE A 560 29.72 26.11 7.23
CA PHE A 560 30.83 25.93 8.15
C PHE A 560 30.33 26.21 9.57
N VAL A 561 30.14 25.18 10.39
CA VAL A 561 30.10 25.32 11.84
C VAL A 561 31.45 24.89 12.38
N ASN A 562 32.35 25.86 12.56
CA ASN A 562 33.44 25.72 13.51
C ASN A 562 32.84 25.76 14.91
N ARG A 563 33.04 24.72 15.71
CA ARG A 563 33.10 24.87 17.17
C ARG A 563 34.28 24.09 17.74
N GLN A 564 35.09 24.83 18.51
CA GLN A 564 36.01 24.33 19.52
C GLN A 564 35.27 23.59 20.63
#